data_AF-A0A7X9IEI7-F1
#
_entry.id   AF-A0A7X9IEI7-F1
#
_cell.length_a   1.000
_cell.length_b   1.000
_cell.length_c   1.000
_cell.angle_alpha   90.00
_cell.angle_beta   90.00
_cell.angle_gamma   90.00
#
_symmetry.space_group_name_H-M   'P 1'
#
loop_
_entity.id
_entity.type
_entity.pdbx_description
1 polymer ?
#
loop_
_entity_poly.entity_id
_entity_poly.type
_entity_poly.pdbx_seq_one_letter_code
_entity_poly.pdbx_strand_id
1 'polypeptide(L)'
;MKRLTTMIAASAVILTALLWGAAAARPIDTIRFDADRLTIDAANRILRVQGGDIITQENHPDVSAFNAFYHAEGTFPEIAFSCRVLQADTIILPFSPARPAADLPTAVEGTLIPARPLLVEYNNIYPSNPSLVQAAVQGGWTVWTVTVLPVQYLADGRIIYNRQLEIVAENMPPGVLVSPGRLAPDEDAPSRPSATAAVVSPSGGCPLGYDYVIVTSAALADAFEPLTELKRRTGFSPVVADIDNILAAYGGRDGAEALRKYLIDFYLAGGRYVLLGGDETILPVRYAYYYNTDSTVDIAHLMLCDLYFADCGGEWDFDNDGIWGEPTEDHPDAAPELAVGRLPFSRPEQVTAWIGKLERYLFDPGDGDRTYLDRAAFFTSDQMRDYAETGQQTLVAANFPD
;
A
#
# COMPACT_ATOMS: atom_id res chain seq x y z
N MET A 1 -13.31 33.60 -41.44
CA MET A 1 -14.25 34.40 -40.61
C MET A 1 -15.08 33.44 -39.77
N LYS A 2 -15.22 33.72 -38.46
CA LYS A 2 -16.00 33.01 -37.39
C LYS A 2 -15.35 31.71 -36.87
N ARG A 3 -14.59 31.72 -35.76
CA ARG A 3 -14.90 31.81 -34.30
C ARG A 3 -15.38 30.48 -33.66
N LEU A 4 -14.61 30.04 -32.65
CA LEU A 4 -14.89 29.31 -31.38
C LEU A 4 -16.20 28.47 -31.29
N THR A 5 -16.27 27.31 -30.61
CA THR A 5 -16.06 27.14 -29.15
C THR A 5 -16.12 25.64 -28.74
N THR A 6 -15.33 25.24 -27.71
CA THR A 6 -15.56 24.17 -26.67
C THR A 6 -15.63 22.69 -27.12
N MET A 7 -15.16 21.68 -26.36
CA MET A 7 -15.14 21.51 -24.89
C MET A 7 -14.09 20.44 -24.49
N ILE A 8 -13.21 20.73 -23.53
CA ILE A 8 -12.31 19.77 -22.87
C ILE A 8 -12.99 19.35 -21.56
N ALA A 9 -13.15 18.04 -21.33
CA ALA A 9 -13.69 17.50 -20.09
C ALA A 9 -12.63 17.62 -18.98
N ALA A 10 -12.97 18.37 -17.93
CA ALA A 10 -12.16 18.53 -16.73
C ALA A 10 -12.56 17.45 -15.71
N SER A 11 -11.60 16.65 -15.26
CA SER A 11 -11.73 15.83 -14.05
C SER A 11 -11.86 16.76 -12.84
N ALA A 12 -12.94 16.60 -12.09
CA ALA A 12 -13.30 17.47 -10.98
C ALA A 12 -12.33 17.28 -9.79
N VAL A 13 -11.39 18.20 -9.64
CA VAL A 13 -10.81 18.53 -8.33
C VAL A 13 -11.90 19.28 -7.56
N ILE A 14 -12.44 18.66 -6.51
CA ILE A 14 -13.42 19.32 -5.64
C ILE A 14 -12.69 20.38 -4.82
N LEU A 15 -12.71 21.62 -5.31
CA LEU A 15 -12.30 22.80 -4.56
C LEU A 15 -13.54 23.38 -3.86
N THR A 16 -13.92 22.83 -2.71
CA THR A 16 -15.01 23.36 -1.89
C THR A 16 -14.52 24.57 -1.09
N ALA A 17 -14.63 25.75 -1.67
CA ALA A 17 -14.71 27.00 -0.90
C ALA A 17 -16.15 27.13 -0.37
N LEU A 18 -16.37 26.76 0.89
CA LEU A 18 -17.65 26.99 1.58
C LEU A 18 -17.41 27.71 2.91
N LEU A 19 -17.83 28.97 2.92
CA LEU A 19 -17.97 29.84 4.10
C LEU A 19 -19.10 29.33 5.00
N TRP A 20 -18.80 28.56 6.04
CA TRP A 20 -19.69 28.30 7.18
C TRP A 20 -18.92 28.52 8.49
N GLY A 21 -19.63 28.98 9.53
CA GLY A 21 -19.07 29.61 10.73
C GLY A 21 -17.95 28.82 11.42
N ALA A 22 -16.92 29.55 11.87
CA ALA A 22 -15.68 29.02 12.43
C ALA A 22 -15.89 27.99 13.55
N ALA A 23 -15.93 26.71 13.18
CA ALA A 23 -15.51 25.64 14.07
C ALA A 23 -13.98 25.76 14.21
N ALA A 24 -13.49 25.85 15.44
CA ALA A 24 -12.10 26.21 15.71
C ALA A 24 -11.13 25.12 15.21
N ALA A 25 -10.15 25.52 14.40
CA ALA A 25 -9.07 24.67 13.95
C ALA A 25 -8.31 24.10 15.16
N ARG A 26 -8.16 22.76 15.22
CA ARG A 26 -7.60 22.04 16.37
C ARG A 26 -6.27 21.38 15.99
N PRO A 27 -5.16 21.69 16.68
CA PRO A 27 -3.91 20.96 16.53
C PRO A 27 -4.07 19.50 16.92
N ILE A 28 -3.60 18.58 16.05
CA ILE A 28 -3.67 17.13 16.23
C ILE A 28 -2.29 16.56 16.52
N ASP A 29 -1.29 16.94 15.73
CA ASP A 29 0.07 16.42 15.85
C ASP A 29 1.11 17.47 15.41
N THR A 30 2.37 17.23 15.75
CA THR A 30 3.51 18.05 15.33
C THR A 30 4.62 17.17 14.80
N ILE A 31 4.87 17.25 13.49
CA ILE A 31 5.91 16.50 12.81
C ILE A 31 7.19 17.34 12.75
N ARG A 32 8.32 16.70 13.07
CA ARG A 32 9.64 17.33 13.12
C ARG A 32 10.60 16.69 12.12
N PHE A 33 11.35 17.56 11.44
CA PHE A 33 12.42 17.21 10.52
C PHE A 33 13.71 17.88 11.00
N ASP A 34 14.59 17.06 11.58
CA ASP A 34 15.90 17.52 12.05
C ASP A 34 16.82 17.83 10.88
N ALA A 35 17.72 18.80 11.09
CA ALA A 35 18.58 19.33 10.03
C ALA A 35 19.52 18.28 9.42
N ASP A 36 19.86 17.23 10.17
CA ASP A 36 20.71 16.12 9.73
C ASP A 36 20.01 15.15 8.77
N ARG A 37 18.67 15.17 8.71
CA ARG A 37 17.90 14.37 7.73
C ARG A 37 17.98 14.92 6.33
N LEU A 38 18.33 16.20 6.14
CA LEU A 38 18.45 16.82 4.83
C LEU A 38 19.83 16.56 4.24
N THR A 39 19.87 15.83 3.13
CA THR A 39 21.08 15.61 2.34
C THR A 39 21.02 16.41 1.04
N ILE A 40 22.05 17.20 0.79
CA ILE A 40 22.25 17.94 -0.47
C ILE A 40 23.56 17.46 -1.10
N ASP A 41 23.45 16.73 -2.20
CA ASP A 41 24.57 16.30 -3.02
C ASP A 41 24.66 17.19 -4.26
N ALA A 42 25.61 18.13 -4.22
CA ALA A 42 25.81 19.09 -5.30
C ALA A 42 26.33 18.44 -6.60
N ALA A 43 27.13 17.37 -6.48
CA ALA A 43 27.76 16.72 -7.63
C ALA A 43 26.72 15.96 -8.45
N ASN A 44 25.83 15.26 -7.77
CA ASN A 44 24.76 14.47 -8.40
C ASN A 44 23.44 15.25 -8.54
N ARG A 45 23.39 16.49 -8.06
CA ARG A 45 22.20 17.36 -8.06
C ARG A 45 21.01 16.73 -7.33
N ILE A 46 21.29 16.03 -6.23
CA ILE A 46 20.29 15.32 -5.44
C ILE A 46 19.98 16.12 -4.17
N LEU A 47 18.70 16.29 -3.90
CA LEU A 47 18.19 16.74 -2.61
C LEU A 47 17.27 15.65 -2.05
N ARG A 48 17.51 15.22 -0.81
CA ARG A 48 16.69 14.20 -0.15
C ARG A 48 16.51 14.51 1.33
N VAL A 49 15.31 14.22 1.83
CA VAL A 49 15.06 14.10 3.27
C VAL A 49 15.01 12.62 3.62
N GLN A 50 15.96 12.15 4.42
CA GLN A 50 16.14 10.73 4.75
C GLN A 50 14.84 10.13 5.32
N GLY A 51 14.44 8.96 4.81
CA GLY A 51 13.26 8.21 5.26
C GLY A 51 11.93 8.65 4.65
N GLY A 52 11.94 9.56 3.67
CA GLY A 52 10.76 9.96 2.90
C GLY A 52 10.73 9.32 1.52
N ASP A 53 9.53 9.10 1.01
CA ASP A 53 9.31 8.68 -0.37
C ASP A 53 9.57 9.84 -1.34
N ILE A 54 9.84 9.53 -2.60
CA ILE A 54 10.08 10.55 -3.63
C ILE A 54 8.89 10.64 -4.57
N ILE A 55 8.23 11.80 -4.58
CA ILE A 55 7.21 12.15 -5.57
C ILE A 55 7.93 12.77 -6.77
N THR A 56 7.73 12.17 -7.95
CA THR A 56 8.27 12.66 -9.21
C THR A 56 7.12 13.17 -10.08
N GLN A 57 7.25 14.39 -10.58
CA GLN A 57 6.30 14.98 -11.53
C GLN A 57 7.07 15.58 -12.71
N GLU A 58 6.60 15.32 -13.92
CA GLU A 58 7.24 15.84 -15.14
C GLU A 58 7.31 17.38 -15.10
N ASN A 59 8.45 17.95 -15.47
CA ASN A 59 8.73 19.40 -15.43
C ASN A 59 8.70 20.03 -14.02
N HIS A 60 8.82 19.23 -12.95
CA HIS A 60 8.94 19.72 -11.58
C HIS A 60 10.14 19.08 -10.86
N PRO A 61 10.71 19.74 -9.83
CA PRO A 61 11.68 19.12 -8.94
C PRO A 61 11.11 17.91 -8.18
N ASP A 62 11.94 16.92 -7.89
CA ASP A 62 11.59 15.79 -7.03
C ASP A 62 11.26 16.28 -5.61
N VAL A 63 10.21 15.76 -4.98
CA VAL A 63 9.78 16.17 -3.64
C VAL A 63 9.84 14.98 -2.69
N SER A 64 10.49 15.14 -1.53
CA SER A 64 10.42 14.15 -0.45
C SER A 64 9.07 14.26 0.26
N ALA A 65 8.40 13.13 0.48
CA ALA A 65 7.07 13.03 1.04
C ALA A 65 7.01 12.05 2.22
N PHE A 66 6.18 12.38 3.22
CA PHE A 66 6.01 11.58 4.43
C PHE A 66 4.52 11.44 4.74
N ASN A 67 4.01 10.22 4.78
CA ASN A 67 2.61 9.98 5.12
C ASN A 67 2.42 9.90 6.63
N ALA A 68 1.48 10.68 7.16
CA ALA A 68 0.97 10.56 8.52
C ALA A 68 -0.49 10.14 8.46
N PHE A 69 -0.87 9.12 9.22
CA PHE A 69 -2.23 8.58 9.22
C PHE A 69 -2.99 9.08 10.44
N TYR A 70 -4.28 9.36 10.26
CA TYR A 70 -5.20 9.75 11.32
C TYR A 70 -6.51 9.00 11.14
N HIS A 71 -7.20 8.69 12.24
CA HIS A 71 -8.48 8.00 12.17
C HIS A 71 -9.47 8.50 13.24
N ALA A 72 -10.76 8.37 12.95
CA ALA A 72 -11.86 8.63 13.88
C ALA A 72 -13.04 7.67 13.61
N GLU A 73 -13.73 7.25 14.66
CA GLU A 73 -14.87 6.33 14.58
C GLU A 73 -16.11 7.06 14.04
N GLY A 74 -16.66 6.59 12.92
CA GLY A 74 -17.75 7.22 12.18
C GLY A 74 -17.30 7.77 10.82
N THR A 75 -18.27 8.32 10.08
CA THR A 75 -18.06 8.94 8.76
C THR A 75 -18.07 10.46 8.88
N PHE A 76 -16.94 11.12 8.59
CA PHE A 76 -16.76 12.56 8.76
C PHE A 76 -16.20 13.24 7.50
N PRO A 77 -17.01 13.39 6.43
CA PRO A 77 -16.59 14.09 5.21
C PRO A 77 -16.31 15.59 5.43
N GLU A 78 -16.80 16.17 6.51
CA GLU A 78 -16.62 17.59 6.84
C GLU A 78 -15.27 17.93 7.45
N ILE A 79 -14.57 16.95 8.06
CA ILE A 79 -13.28 17.18 8.71
C ILE A 79 -12.21 17.30 7.62
N ALA A 80 -11.59 18.47 7.57
CA ALA A 80 -10.45 18.75 6.69
C ALA A 80 -9.16 18.80 7.50
N PHE A 81 -8.05 18.36 6.90
CA PHE A 81 -6.73 18.55 7.49
C PHE A 81 -5.96 19.63 6.73
N SER A 82 -5.20 20.42 7.48
CA SER A 82 -4.24 21.37 6.96
C SER A 82 -2.93 21.28 7.74
N CYS A 83 -1.86 21.83 7.17
CA CYS A 83 -0.57 21.91 7.83
C CYS A 83 -0.18 23.37 8.05
N ARG A 84 0.25 23.68 9.28
CA ARG A 84 0.83 24.97 9.63
C ARG A 84 2.34 24.82 9.82
N VAL A 85 3.11 25.63 9.11
CA VAL A 85 4.56 25.72 9.31
C VAL A 85 4.85 26.45 10.61
N LEU A 86 5.46 25.75 11.58
CA LEU A 86 5.91 26.34 12.85
C LEU A 86 7.37 26.78 12.80
N GLN A 87 8.20 26.04 12.07
CA GLN A 87 9.62 26.35 11.87
C GLN A 87 10.05 25.94 10.47
N ALA A 88 10.78 26.81 9.78
CA ALA A 88 11.39 26.51 8.49
C ALA A 88 12.72 27.24 8.32
N ASP A 89 13.64 26.61 7.59
CA ASP A 89 14.93 27.17 7.20
C ASP A 89 14.93 27.47 5.70
N THR A 90 15.53 28.59 5.30
CA THR A 90 15.74 28.89 3.87
C THR A 90 17.17 28.55 3.48
N ILE A 91 17.36 27.69 2.49
CA ILE A 91 18.67 27.18 2.08
C ILE A 91 18.89 27.48 0.59
N ILE A 92 20.09 27.92 0.23
CA ILE A 92 20.46 28.15 -1.17
C ILE A 92 20.92 26.82 -1.77
N LEU A 93 20.33 26.39 -2.89
CA LEU A 93 20.80 25.19 -3.58
C LEU A 93 22.05 25.51 -4.42
N PRO A 94 23.05 24.62 -4.42
CA PRO A 94 24.23 24.76 -5.27
C PRO A 94 23.96 24.37 -6.75
N PHE A 95 22.72 23.98 -7.09
CA PHE A 95 22.29 23.58 -8.43
C PHE A 95 20.84 23.99 -8.70
N SER A 96 20.44 24.01 -9.98
CA SER A 96 19.03 24.22 -10.35
C SER A 96 18.20 22.95 -10.11
N PRO A 97 17.07 23.03 -9.38
CA PRO A 97 16.30 21.86 -8.97
C PRO A 97 15.40 21.26 -10.07
N ALA A 98 15.22 21.95 -11.20
CA ALA A 98 14.40 21.44 -12.30
C ALA A 98 15.09 20.25 -12.99
N ARG A 99 14.37 19.11 -13.09
CA ARG A 99 14.76 18.04 -14.01
C ARG A 99 14.65 18.55 -15.45
N PRO A 100 15.62 18.26 -16.34
CA PRO A 100 15.38 18.34 -17.77
C PRO A 100 14.17 17.46 -18.12
N ALA A 101 13.32 17.88 -19.06
CA ALA A 101 12.35 16.97 -19.65
C ALA A 101 13.13 15.74 -20.14
N ALA A 102 12.71 14.53 -19.74
CA ALA A 102 13.30 13.33 -20.33
C ALA A 102 13.10 13.43 -21.84
N ASP A 103 14.18 13.28 -22.61
CA ASP A 103 14.02 13.03 -24.04
C ASP A 103 13.20 11.74 -24.15
N LEU A 104 11.92 11.85 -24.52
CA LEU A 104 11.17 10.69 -24.98
C LEU A 104 11.91 10.20 -26.23
N PRO A 105 12.43 8.95 -26.28
CA PRO A 105 12.94 8.41 -27.51
C PRO A 105 11.74 8.12 -28.42
N THR A 106 11.25 9.14 -29.15
CA THR A 106 10.41 8.89 -30.31
C THR A 106 11.31 8.34 -31.39
N ALA A 107 11.19 7.04 -31.64
CA ALA A 107 11.72 6.37 -32.81
C ALA A 107 11.05 6.96 -34.07
N VAL A 108 11.57 8.08 -34.55
CA VAL A 108 11.42 8.53 -35.94
C VAL A 108 12.77 9.11 -36.35
N GLU A 109 13.41 8.42 -37.29
CA GLU A 109 14.72 8.77 -37.84
C GLU A 109 14.86 10.27 -38.15
N GLY A 110 15.96 10.86 -37.66
CA GLY A 110 16.65 11.93 -38.38
C GLY A 110 16.19 13.37 -38.18
N THR A 111 15.30 13.68 -37.22
CA THR A 111 14.97 15.08 -36.91
C THR A 111 15.41 15.43 -35.49
N LEU A 112 16.53 16.15 -35.35
CA LEU A 112 16.88 16.83 -34.10
C LEU A 112 15.83 17.91 -33.85
N ILE A 113 14.82 17.60 -33.02
CA ILE A 113 13.98 18.64 -32.44
C ILE A 113 14.89 19.41 -31.48
N PRO A 114 15.05 20.75 -31.60
CA PRO A 114 15.84 21.51 -30.65
C PRO A 114 15.27 21.26 -29.25
N ALA A 115 16.17 21.04 -28.28
CA ALA A 115 15.83 20.90 -26.87
C ALA A 115 14.73 21.92 -26.52
N ARG A 116 13.56 21.42 -26.10
CA ARG A 116 12.52 22.32 -25.60
C ARG A 116 13.13 23.12 -24.45
N PRO A 117 12.99 24.46 -24.43
CA PRO A 117 13.48 25.24 -23.31
C PRO A 117 12.84 24.71 -22.02
N LEU A 118 13.63 24.71 -20.94
CA LEU A 118 13.18 24.43 -19.56
C LEU A 118 11.96 25.29 -19.24
N LEU A 119 10.76 24.77 -19.46
CA LEU A 119 9.53 25.42 -19.00
C LEU A 119 9.23 24.86 -17.62
N VAL A 120 9.88 25.46 -16.63
CA VAL A 120 9.42 25.37 -15.25
C VAL A 120 9.14 26.79 -14.77
N GLU A 121 8.01 27.34 -15.21
CA GLU A 121 7.44 28.55 -14.62
C GLU A 121 6.56 28.13 -13.43
N TYR A 122 7.15 27.71 -12.30
CA TYR A 122 6.44 27.90 -11.04
C TYR A 122 6.64 29.36 -10.63
N ASN A 123 5.55 30.14 -10.66
CA ASN A 123 5.59 31.59 -10.54
C ASN A 123 6.21 32.10 -9.22
N ASN A 124 6.37 31.26 -8.18
CA ASN A 124 7.00 31.63 -6.90
C ASN A 124 7.54 30.43 -6.10
N ILE A 125 6.71 29.41 -5.82
CA ILE A 125 7.03 28.30 -4.90
C ILE A 125 6.40 26.96 -5.35
N TYR A 126 7.09 25.84 -5.18
CA TYR A 126 6.60 24.49 -5.51
C TYR A 126 7.08 23.42 -4.50
N PRO A 127 6.24 22.48 -4.04
CA PRO A 127 4.79 22.52 -4.12
C PRO A 127 4.25 23.75 -3.40
N SER A 128 3.09 24.26 -3.82
CA SER A 128 2.49 25.47 -3.24
C SER A 128 2.04 25.26 -1.79
N ASN A 129 1.62 24.05 -1.45
CA ASN A 129 1.24 23.63 -0.10
C ASN A 129 2.25 22.63 0.46
N PRO A 130 2.62 22.73 1.75
CA PRO A 130 3.53 21.79 2.41
C PRO A 130 2.85 20.45 2.79
N SER A 131 1.64 20.20 2.30
CA SER A 131 0.91 18.97 2.54
C SER A 131 -0.12 18.65 1.47
N LEU A 132 -0.39 17.36 1.30
CA LEU A 132 -1.51 16.80 0.56
C LEU A 132 -2.34 15.96 1.53
N VAL A 133 -3.66 15.95 1.38
CA VAL A 133 -4.57 15.20 2.26
C VAL A 133 -5.49 14.35 1.41
N GLN A 134 -5.58 13.07 1.76
CA GLN A 134 -6.56 12.13 1.21
C GLN A 134 -7.36 11.54 2.37
N ALA A 135 -8.66 11.35 2.17
CA ALA A 135 -9.55 10.73 3.14
C ALA A 135 -10.21 9.50 2.51
N ALA A 136 -10.39 8.46 3.32
CA ALA A 136 -11.12 7.25 2.98
C ALA A 136 -12.00 6.83 4.17
N VAL A 137 -13.05 6.07 3.92
CA VAL A 137 -13.91 5.48 4.97
C VAL A 137 -13.69 3.98 4.93
N GLN A 138 -13.25 3.40 6.05
CA GLN A 138 -12.91 1.97 6.16
C GLN A 138 -13.56 1.39 7.43
N GLY A 139 -14.36 0.33 7.30
CA GLY A 139 -14.90 -0.40 8.46
C GLY A 139 -15.70 0.43 9.48
N GLY A 140 -16.38 1.49 9.05
CA GLY A 140 -17.10 2.41 9.95
C GLY A 140 -16.24 3.50 10.59
N TRP A 141 -14.98 3.62 10.19
CA TRP A 141 -14.05 4.68 10.56
C TRP A 141 -13.78 5.59 9.37
N THR A 142 -13.47 6.86 9.63
CA THR A 142 -12.85 7.74 8.63
C THR A 142 -11.35 7.74 8.89
N VAL A 143 -10.57 7.45 7.85
CA VAL A 143 -9.11 7.45 7.86
C VAL A 143 -8.62 8.57 6.94
N TRP A 144 -7.70 9.39 7.45
CA TRP A 144 -7.03 10.43 6.69
C TRP A 144 -5.56 10.11 6.56
N THR A 145 -5.07 10.16 5.32
CA THR A 145 -3.64 10.18 5.00
C THR A 145 -3.25 11.63 4.75
N VAL A 146 -2.42 12.19 5.63
CA VAL A 146 -1.82 13.51 5.47
C VAL A 146 -0.38 13.31 5.01
N THR A 147 -0.14 13.51 3.72
CA THR A 147 1.20 13.53 3.15
C THR A 147 1.83 14.89 3.41
N VAL A 148 2.95 14.90 4.13
CA VAL A 148 3.70 16.09 4.51
C VAL A 148 4.92 16.24 3.62
N LEU A 149 5.13 17.45 3.12
CA LEU A 149 6.18 17.82 2.16
C LEU A 149 7.15 18.78 2.86
N PRO A 150 8.25 18.27 3.46
CA PRO A 150 9.20 19.08 4.21
C PRO A 150 9.99 20.07 3.36
N VAL A 151 9.94 19.99 2.02
CA VAL A 151 10.75 20.84 1.13
C VAL A 151 9.85 21.53 0.12
N GLN A 152 10.02 22.85 -0.01
CA GLN A 152 9.43 23.66 -1.08
C GLN A 152 10.54 24.42 -1.81
N TYR A 153 10.50 24.40 -3.13
CA TYR A 153 11.44 25.06 -4.03
C TYR A 153 10.97 26.46 -4.39
N LEU A 154 11.87 27.44 -4.33
CA LEU A 154 11.66 28.83 -4.72
C LEU A 154 12.28 29.10 -6.10
N ALA A 155 11.63 29.96 -6.87
CA ALA A 155 12.00 30.20 -8.27
C ALA A 155 13.40 30.81 -8.45
N ASP A 156 13.95 31.36 -7.37
CA ASP A 156 15.29 31.95 -7.32
C ASP A 156 16.40 30.95 -6.92
N GLY A 157 16.10 29.64 -6.91
CA GLY A 157 17.07 28.59 -6.62
C GLY A 157 17.29 28.31 -5.13
N ARG A 158 16.44 28.87 -4.26
CA ARG A 158 16.41 28.52 -2.83
C ARG A 158 15.38 27.43 -2.55
N ILE A 159 15.48 26.81 -1.39
CA ILE A 159 14.45 25.95 -0.81
C ILE A 159 14.00 26.50 0.54
N ILE A 160 12.77 26.15 0.91
CA ILE A 160 12.24 26.23 2.26
C ILE A 160 12.21 24.80 2.79
N TYR A 161 13.00 24.55 3.84
CA TYR A 161 12.99 23.28 4.58
C TYR A 161 12.14 23.44 5.84
N ASN A 162 10.92 22.91 5.79
CA ASN A 162 9.93 22.96 6.85
C ASN A 162 10.31 21.98 7.98
N ARG A 163 10.99 22.48 9.01
CA ARG A 163 11.51 21.69 10.14
C ARG A 163 10.47 21.29 11.16
N GLN A 164 9.42 22.07 11.32
CA GLN A 164 8.35 21.74 12.24
C GLN A 164 7.01 22.11 11.60
N LEU A 165 6.16 21.11 11.44
CA LEU A 165 4.84 21.22 10.82
C LEU A 165 3.80 20.76 11.84
N GLU A 166 2.82 21.61 12.11
CA GLU A 166 1.67 21.30 12.95
C GLU A 166 0.52 20.83 12.06
N ILE A 167 0.02 19.63 12.32
CA ILE A 167 -1.14 19.06 11.65
C ILE A 167 -2.39 19.57 12.37
N VAL A 168 -3.28 20.20 11.61
CA VAL A 168 -4.46 20.87 12.14
C VAL A 168 -5.69 20.26 11.50
N ALA A 169 -6.65 19.84 12.32
CA ALA A 169 -7.98 19.44 11.85
C ALA A 169 -8.93 20.63 11.93
N GLU A 170 -9.67 20.84 10.85
CA GLU A 170 -10.68 21.88 10.68
C GLU A 170 -12.07 21.24 10.68
N ASN A 171 -13.09 22.02 11.06
CA ASN A 171 -14.49 21.59 11.07
C ASN A 171 -14.78 20.34 11.93
N MET A 172 -14.00 20.11 13.00
CA MET A 172 -14.19 18.98 13.89
C MET A 172 -15.54 19.05 14.64
N PRO A 173 -16.43 18.05 14.50
CA PRO A 173 -17.66 17.99 15.27
C PRO A 173 -17.40 17.84 16.78
N PRO A 174 -18.27 18.37 17.66
CA PRO A 174 -18.10 18.23 19.10
C PRO A 174 -18.05 16.76 19.54
N GLY A 175 -17.05 16.39 20.33
CA GLY A 175 -16.89 15.05 20.90
C GLY A 175 -16.14 14.05 20.03
N VAL A 176 -15.80 14.39 18.78
CA VAL A 176 -15.00 13.52 17.91
C VAL A 176 -13.54 13.51 18.39
N LEU A 177 -12.97 12.31 18.48
CA LEU A 177 -11.57 12.08 18.80
C LEU A 177 -10.84 11.59 17.54
N VAL A 178 -9.94 12.42 17.03
CA VAL A 178 -9.00 12.06 15.97
C VAL A 178 -7.71 11.59 16.63
N SER A 179 -7.27 10.38 16.28
CA SER A 179 -6.04 9.78 16.83
C SER A 179 -4.99 9.59 15.74
N PRO A 180 -3.69 9.84 16.02
CA PRO A 180 -2.61 9.47 15.11
C PRO A 180 -2.56 7.94 14.93
N GLY A 181 -2.54 7.48 13.69
CA GLY A 181 -2.16 6.11 13.32
C GLY A 181 -0.64 6.03 13.28
N ARG A 182 -0.04 5.19 14.12
CA ARG A 182 1.41 5.03 14.16
C ARG A 182 1.89 4.32 12.88
N LEU A 183 2.91 4.87 12.21
CA LEU A 183 3.78 4.10 11.31
C LEU A 183 4.55 3.08 12.15
N ALA A 184 3.99 1.90 12.33
CA ALA A 184 4.73 0.71 12.68
C ALA A 184 4.38 -0.34 11.60
N PRO A 185 5.36 -1.12 11.10
CA PRO A 185 5.01 -2.37 10.44
C PRO A 185 4.25 -3.19 11.49
N ASP A 186 2.99 -3.48 11.19
CA ASP A 186 2.08 -4.37 11.92
C ASP A 186 2.40 -4.64 13.39
N GLU A 187 1.69 -3.97 14.31
CA GLU A 187 1.20 -4.61 15.54
C GLU A 187 -0.15 -4.03 16.02
N ASP A 188 -0.53 -2.80 15.61
CA ASP A 188 -1.79 -2.16 16.03
C ASP A 188 -2.47 -1.38 14.89
N ALA A 189 -2.83 -2.05 13.79
CA ALA A 189 -3.91 -1.53 12.93
C ALA A 189 -5.23 -1.65 13.73
N PRO A 190 -5.93 -0.55 14.07
CA PRO A 190 -7.11 -0.59 14.91
C PRO A 190 -8.32 -1.05 14.09
N SER A 191 -8.40 -2.35 13.90
CA SER A 191 -9.62 -3.05 13.51
C SER A 191 -9.94 -4.06 14.61
N ARG A 192 -10.30 -3.55 15.79
CA ARG A 192 -10.66 -4.40 16.92
C ARG A 192 -12.14 -4.24 17.22
N PRO A 193 -13.00 -5.18 16.83
CA PRO A 193 -14.13 -5.48 17.69
C PRO A 193 -13.53 -5.95 19.02
N SER A 194 -13.82 -5.22 20.11
CA SER A 194 -13.58 -5.75 21.45
C SER A 194 -14.19 -7.14 21.50
N ALA A 195 -13.38 -8.14 21.84
CA ALA A 195 -13.85 -9.49 22.14
C ALA A 195 -14.67 -9.44 23.44
N THR A 196 -15.86 -8.86 23.36
CA THR A 196 -16.92 -8.94 24.36
C THR A 196 -18.08 -9.67 23.72
N ALA A 197 -18.06 -10.98 23.95
CA ALA A 197 -19.20 -11.88 23.93
C ALA A 197 -19.97 -11.98 22.60
N ALA A 198 -19.59 -12.95 21.78
CA ALA A 198 -20.29 -14.23 21.75
C ALA A 198 -19.47 -15.24 20.94
N VAL A 199 -18.98 -16.30 21.60
CA VAL A 199 -18.65 -17.56 20.93
C VAL A 199 -19.99 -18.14 20.49
N VAL A 200 -20.53 -17.66 19.38
CA VAL A 200 -21.49 -18.44 18.61
C VAL A 200 -20.62 -19.23 17.67
N SER A 201 -20.29 -20.47 18.03
CA SER A 201 -19.79 -21.43 17.05
C SER A 201 -20.84 -21.48 15.93
N PRO A 202 -20.52 -21.09 14.68
CA PRO A 202 -21.38 -21.44 13.57
C PRO A 202 -21.35 -22.97 13.53
N SER A 203 -22.53 -23.56 13.58
CA SER A 203 -22.77 -24.98 13.33
C SER A 203 -22.06 -25.38 12.02
N GLY A 204 -20.97 -26.15 12.10
CA GLY A 204 -20.26 -26.59 10.89
C GLY A 204 -18.87 -27.21 11.08
N GLY A 205 -18.26 -27.16 12.27
CA GLY A 205 -16.94 -27.78 12.52
C GLY A 205 -15.74 -26.98 12.00
N CYS A 206 -15.96 -25.75 11.50
CA CYS A 206 -14.88 -24.84 11.09
C CYS A 206 -14.29 -24.12 12.32
N PRO A 207 -12.96 -24.07 12.49
CA PRO A 207 -12.33 -23.48 13.66
C PRO A 207 -12.34 -21.94 13.61
N LEU A 208 -12.66 -21.31 14.73
CA LEU A 208 -12.64 -19.85 14.96
C LEU A 208 -12.00 -19.56 16.33
N GLY A 209 -11.61 -18.30 16.57
CA GLY A 209 -10.97 -17.87 17.84
C GLY A 209 -9.47 -18.20 17.93
N TYR A 210 -8.85 -18.45 16.79
CA TYR A 210 -7.41 -18.65 16.61
C TYR A 210 -6.85 -17.43 15.90
N ASP A 211 -5.56 -17.12 16.08
CA ASP A 211 -4.92 -15.99 15.39
C ASP A 211 -4.33 -16.41 14.02
N TYR A 212 -4.08 -17.71 13.82
CA TYR A 212 -3.46 -18.27 12.63
C TYR A 212 -4.25 -19.50 12.16
N VAL A 213 -4.72 -19.49 10.91
CA VAL A 213 -5.38 -20.65 10.30
C VAL A 213 -4.59 -21.15 9.09
N ILE A 214 -4.40 -22.46 9.02
CA ILE A 214 -3.95 -23.15 7.82
C ILE A 214 -5.18 -23.79 7.18
N VAL A 215 -5.62 -23.28 6.03
CA VAL A 215 -6.71 -23.89 5.25
C VAL A 215 -6.10 -24.86 4.25
N THR A 216 -6.50 -26.12 4.32
CA THR A 216 -5.94 -27.20 3.48
C THR A 216 -6.93 -28.36 3.36
N SER A 217 -6.60 -29.40 2.58
CA SER A 217 -7.40 -30.64 2.55
C SER A 217 -6.99 -31.60 3.65
N ALA A 218 -7.89 -32.51 4.02
CA ALA A 218 -7.59 -33.62 4.94
C ALA A 218 -6.34 -34.42 4.55
N ALA A 219 -6.07 -34.57 3.25
CA ALA A 219 -4.91 -35.31 2.74
C ALA A 219 -3.56 -34.63 3.01
N LEU A 220 -3.54 -33.31 3.20
CA LEU A 220 -2.34 -32.52 3.50
C LEU A 220 -2.25 -32.11 4.97
N ALA A 221 -3.34 -32.19 5.73
CA ALA A 221 -3.44 -31.71 7.11
C ALA A 221 -2.29 -32.21 8.01
N ASP A 222 -2.02 -33.52 8.01
CA ASP A 222 -0.96 -34.12 8.84
C ASP A 222 0.44 -33.59 8.49
N ALA A 223 0.67 -33.21 7.23
CA ALA A 223 1.95 -32.67 6.78
C ALA A 223 2.21 -31.25 7.32
N PHE A 224 1.16 -30.54 7.75
CA PHE A 224 1.25 -29.21 8.35
C PHE A 224 1.46 -29.21 9.87
N GLU A 225 1.33 -30.37 10.54
CA GLU A 225 1.50 -30.46 11.99
C GLU A 225 2.86 -29.94 12.51
N PRO A 226 4.00 -30.17 11.83
CA PRO A 226 5.27 -29.56 12.24
C PRO A 226 5.23 -28.03 12.18
N LEU A 227 4.51 -27.45 11.21
CA LEU A 227 4.36 -26.00 11.10
C LEU A 227 3.45 -25.43 12.19
N THR A 228 2.35 -26.12 12.54
CA THR A 228 1.48 -25.67 13.64
C THR A 228 2.24 -25.68 14.97
N GLU A 229 3.04 -26.72 15.24
CA GLU A 229 3.87 -26.76 16.44
C GLU A 229 4.95 -25.67 16.44
N LEU A 230 5.59 -25.43 15.30
CA LEU A 230 6.54 -24.33 15.15
C LEU A 230 5.89 -22.97 15.47
N LYS A 231 4.71 -22.70 14.89
CA LYS A 231 3.99 -21.44 15.12
C LYS A 231 3.55 -21.28 16.57
N ARG A 232 3.07 -22.36 17.19
CA ARG A 232 2.71 -22.40 18.61
C ARG A 232 3.90 -22.05 19.51
N ARG A 233 5.08 -22.60 19.23
CA ARG A 233 6.33 -22.29 19.95
C ARG A 233 6.79 -20.83 19.78
N THR A 234 6.38 -20.16 18.70
CA THR A 234 6.70 -18.75 18.44
C THR A 234 5.61 -17.78 18.91
N GLY A 235 4.62 -18.24 19.68
CA GLY A 235 3.63 -17.38 20.34
C GLY A 235 2.30 -17.19 19.61
N PHE A 236 2.07 -17.92 18.51
CA PHE A 236 0.77 -17.92 17.82
C PHE A 236 -0.15 -19.02 18.37
N SER A 237 -1.44 -18.89 18.08
CA SER A 237 -2.49 -19.90 18.27
C SER A 237 -2.93 -20.47 16.91
N PRO A 238 -2.18 -21.44 16.34
CA PRO A 238 -2.48 -21.98 15.02
C PRO A 238 -3.53 -23.10 15.06
N VAL A 239 -4.32 -23.19 13.99
CA VAL A 239 -5.26 -24.29 13.73
C VAL A 239 -5.26 -24.69 12.27
N VAL A 240 -5.50 -25.98 12.00
CA VAL A 240 -5.75 -26.48 10.63
C VAL A 240 -7.26 -26.54 10.40
N ALA A 241 -7.72 -25.94 9.31
CA ALA A 241 -9.10 -25.98 8.86
C ALA A 241 -9.20 -26.76 7.54
N ASP A 242 -10.11 -27.73 7.50
CA ASP A 242 -10.39 -28.52 6.30
C ASP A 242 -11.25 -27.72 5.33
N ILE A 243 -10.77 -27.57 4.09
CA ILE A 243 -11.49 -26.87 3.03
C ILE A 243 -12.86 -27.49 2.76
N ASP A 244 -13.01 -28.82 2.80
CA ASP A 244 -14.29 -29.46 2.52
C ASP A 244 -15.35 -29.13 3.58
N ASN A 245 -14.93 -29.01 4.85
CA ASN A 245 -15.80 -28.58 5.93
C ASN A 245 -16.19 -27.10 5.78
N ILE A 246 -15.25 -26.25 5.35
CA ILE A 246 -15.52 -24.84 5.07
C ILE A 246 -16.54 -24.71 3.94
N LEU A 247 -16.32 -25.39 2.81
CA LEU A 247 -17.23 -25.34 1.66
C LEU A 247 -18.62 -25.92 1.98
N ALA A 248 -18.70 -26.89 2.89
CA ALA A 248 -19.99 -27.44 3.34
C ALA A 248 -20.73 -26.51 4.33
N ALA A 249 -20.00 -25.77 5.16
CA ALA A 249 -20.56 -24.86 6.16
C ALA A 249 -20.90 -23.48 5.60
N TYR A 250 -20.12 -23.01 4.61
CA TYR A 250 -20.26 -21.69 4.01
C TYR A 250 -20.77 -21.82 2.57
N GLY A 251 -21.92 -21.19 2.31
CA GLY A 251 -22.45 -21.06 0.95
C GLY A 251 -21.81 -19.89 0.18
N GLY A 252 -22.04 -19.83 -1.12
CA GLY A 252 -21.58 -18.76 -2.00
C GLY A 252 -21.94 -19.09 -3.44
N ARG A 253 -21.67 -18.16 -4.37
CA ARG A 253 -21.78 -18.44 -5.80
C ARG A 253 -20.81 -19.56 -6.22
N ASP A 254 -19.66 -19.62 -5.57
CA ASP A 254 -18.62 -20.62 -5.78
C ASP A 254 -17.81 -20.90 -4.49
N GLY A 255 -16.82 -21.80 -4.60
CA GLY A 255 -15.97 -22.16 -3.47
C GLY A 255 -15.04 -21.05 -2.99
N ALA A 256 -14.63 -20.11 -3.86
CA ALA A 256 -13.81 -18.98 -3.45
C ALA A 256 -14.62 -18.01 -2.57
N GLU A 257 -15.88 -17.74 -2.92
CA GLU A 257 -16.76 -16.92 -2.10
C GLU A 257 -17.09 -17.60 -0.75
N ALA A 258 -17.32 -18.91 -0.75
CA ALA A 258 -17.49 -19.68 0.48
C ALA A 258 -16.27 -19.59 1.41
N LEU A 259 -15.07 -19.79 0.86
CA LEU A 259 -13.82 -19.63 1.61
C LEU A 259 -13.66 -18.21 2.14
N ARG A 260 -13.91 -17.18 1.32
CA ARG A 260 -13.82 -15.78 1.74
C ARG A 260 -14.77 -15.47 2.90
N LYS A 261 -16.00 -15.96 2.88
CA LYS A 261 -16.95 -15.79 3.99
C LYS A 261 -16.46 -16.42 5.30
N TYR A 262 -15.85 -17.61 5.22
CA TYR A 262 -15.20 -18.20 6.40
C TYR A 262 -14.06 -17.31 6.92
N LEU A 263 -13.24 -16.76 6.02
CA LEU A 263 -12.14 -15.89 6.42
C LEU A 263 -12.62 -14.56 7.04
N ILE A 264 -13.75 -14.02 6.58
CA ILE A 264 -14.41 -12.87 7.22
C ILE A 264 -14.82 -13.22 8.66
N ASP A 265 -15.48 -14.36 8.88
CA ASP A 265 -15.83 -14.81 10.24
C ASP A 265 -14.58 -15.08 11.10
N PHE A 266 -13.54 -15.66 10.51
CA PHE A 266 -12.26 -15.90 11.16
C PHE A 266 -11.62 -14.60 11.64
N TYR A 267 -11.58 -13.59 10.78
CA TYR A 267 -11.11 -12.25 11.11
C TYR A 267 -11.95 -11.60 12.22
N LEU A 268 -13.29 -11.63 12.11
CA LEU A 268 -14.20 -11.09 13.13
C LEU A 268 -14.05 -11.79 14.49
N ALA A 269 -13.63 -13.07 14.49
CA ALA A 269 -13.30 -13.84 15.69
C ALA A 269 -11.89 -13.57 16.25
N GLY A 270 -11.12 -12.64 15.66
CA GLY A 270 -9.78 -12.24 16.08
C GLY A 270 -8.63 -12.87 15.29
N GLY A 271 -8.92 -13.58 14.20
CA GLY A 271 -7.95 -14.12 13.28
C GLY A 271 -7.10 -13.05 12.57
N ARG A 272 -5.85 -13.38 12.24
CA ARG A 272 -4.88 -12.43 11.66
C ARG A 272 -4.12 -13.00 10.48
N TYR A 273 -3.73 -14.27 10.58
CA TYR A 273 -2.85 -14.91 9.62
C TYR A 273 -3.54 -16.09 8.98
N VAL A 274 -3.47 -16.17 7.66
CA VAL A 274 -4.04 -17.27 6.88
C VAL A 274 -2.95 -17.86 6.00
N LEU A 275 -2.81 -19.17 6.07
CA LEU A 275 -2.01 -19.95 5.14
C LEU A 275 -2.91 -20.83 4.31
N LEU A 276 -2.97 -20.57 3.00
CA LEU A 276 -3.64 -21.42 2.03
C LEU A 276 -2.68 -22.54 1.62
N GLY A 277 -2.82 -23.70 2.25
CA GLY A 277 -2.01 -24.90 2.01
C GLY A 277 -2.59 -25.76 0.91
N GLY A 278 -2.39 -25.39 -0.36
CA GLY A 278 -2.92 -26.12 -1.50
C GLY A 278 -2.77 -25.35 -2.81
N ASP A 279 -2.56 -26.08 -3.90
CA ASP A 279 -2.70 -25.52 -5.26
C ASP A 279 -4.18 -25.42 -5.67
N GLU A 280 -4.45 -25.00 -6.90
CA GLU A 280 -5.80 -24.77 -7.43
C GLU A 280 -6.65 -26.04 -7.55
N THR A 281 -6.04 -27.23 -7.45
CA THR A 281 -6.76 -28.51 -7.45
C THR A 281 -7.33 -28.86 -6.07
N ILE A 282 -6.83 -28.21 -5.01
CA ILE A 282 -7.20 -28.44 -3.62
C ILE A 282 -7.99 -27.27 -3.05
N LEU A 283 -7.53 -26.04 -3.31
CA LEU A 283 -8.11 -24.83 -2.77
C LEU A 283 -8.65 -23.96 -3.90
N PRO A 284 -9.82 -23.31 -3.70
CA PRO A 284 -10.32 -22.37 -4.68
C PRO A 284 -9.35 -21.21 -4.87
N VAL A 285 -9.37 -20.65 -6.08
CA VAL A 285 -8.64 -19.45 -6.47
C VAL A 285 -9.64 -18.41 -6.99
N ARG A 286 -9.32 -17.12 -6.82
CA ARG A 286 -10.06 -16.04 -7.45
C ARG A 286 -9.21 -15.43 -8.56
N TYR A 287 -9.82 -15.22 -9.70
CA TYR A 287 -9.29 -14.40 -10.77
C TYR A 287 -9.92 -13.01 -10.69
N ALA A 288 -9.11 -11.97 -10.82
CA ALA A 288 -9.56 -10.58 -10.80
C ALA A 288 -9.15 -9.84 -12.08
N TYR A 289 -9.88 -8.78 -12.39
CA TYR A 289 -9.66 -7.91 -13.51
C TYR A 289 -8.87 -6.66 -13.10
N TYR A 290 -7.98 -6.19 -13.97
CA TYR A 290 -7.25 -4.94 -13.78
C TYR A 290 -7.89 -3.75 -14.52
N TYR A 291 -9.00 -3.98 -15.21
CA TYR A 291 -9.75 -3.02 -16.03
C TYR A 291 -11.22 -3.44 -16.09
N ASN A 292 -12.12 -2.50 -16.40
CA ASN A 292 -13.56 -2.79 -16.51
C ASN A 292 -13.94 -3.40 -17.86
N THR A 293 -14.91 -4.31 -17.88
CA THR A 293 -15.35 -5.04 -19.07
C THR A 293 -16.74 -5.65 -18.86
N ASP A 294 -17.65 -5.49 -19.82
CA ASP A 294 -18.98 -6.12 -19.76
C ASP A 294 -18.97 -7.64 -20.11
N SER A 295 -17.79 -8.26 -20.20
CA SER A 295 -17.67 -9.66 -20.61
C SER A 295 -16.46 -10.37 -20.02
N THR A 296 -16.65 -11.64 -19.68
CA THR A 296 -15.57 -12.51 -19.22
C THR A 296 -14.57 -12.83 -20.34
N VAL A 297 -13.29 -12.88 -19.97
CA VAL A 297 -12.19 -13.24 -20.90
C VAL A 297 -11.55 -14.56 -20.51
N ASP A 298 -10.67 -15.07 -21.37
CA ASP A 298 -9.88 -16.27 -21.08
C ASP A 298 -9.04 -16.07 -19.81
N ILE A 299 -8.96 -17.11 -18.98
CA ILE A 299 -8.22 -17.10 -17.71
C ILE A 299 -6.75 -16.71 -17.89
N ALA A 300 -6.16 -16.93 -19.06
CA ALA A 300 -4.78 -16.53 -19.39
C ALA A 300 -4.58 -15.01 -19.41
N HIS A 301 -5.67 -14.23 -19.47
CA HIS A 301 -5.67 -12.77 -19.41
C HIS A 301 -6.04 -12.22 -18.02
N LEU A 302 -6.30 -13.10 -17.05
CA LEU A 302 -6.71 -12.73 -15.71
C LEU A 302 -5.58 -12.89 -14.69
N MET A 303 -5.69 -12.13 -13.61
CA MET A 303 -4.74 -12.19 -12.51
C MET A 303 -5.27 -13.10 -11.41
N LEU A 304 -4.47 -14.07 -10.98
CA LEU A 304 -4.71 -14.77 -9.72
C LEU A 304 -4.62 -13.76 -8.57
N CYS A 305 -5.62 -13.76 -7.70
CA CYS A 305 -5.81 -12.72 -6.70
C CYS A 305 -6.09 -13.33 -5.33
N ASP A 306 -5.04 -13.66 -4.57
CA ASP A 306 -5.21 -14.04 -3.16
C ASP A 306 -5.54 -12.83 -2.26
N LEU A 307 -5.40 -11.59 -2.78
CA LEU A 307 -5.90 -10.38 -2.10
C LEU A 307 -7.41 -10.44 -1.86
N TYR A 308 -8.17 -11.13 -2.73
CA TYR A 308 -9.61 -11.41 -2.51
C TYR A 308 -9.89 -12.13 -1.18
N PHE A 309 -8.99 -13.01 -0.76
CA PHE A 309 -9.11 -13.75 0.50
C PHE A 309 -8.58 -12.94 1.70
N ALA A 310 -7.75 -11.94 1.44
CA ALA A 310 -7.14 -11.08 2.46
C ALA A 310 -8.02 -9.88 2.82
N ASP A 311 -8.76 -9.37 1.83
CA ASP A 311 -9.74 -8.31 1.96
C ASP A 311 -11.06 -8.88 2.51
N CYS A 312 -11.36 -8.58 3.76
CA CYS A 312 -12.60 -8.93 4.46
C CYS A 312 -13.68 -7.83 4.33
N GLY A 313 -13.33 -6.67 3.77
CA GLY A 313 -14.22 -5.57 3.43
C GLY A 313 -14.57 -5.53 1.94
N GLY A 314 -15.28 -4.49 1.52
CA GLY A 314 -15.59 -4.27 0.11
C GLY A 314 -16.47 -5.33 -0.58
N GLU A 315 -16.96 -4.96 -1.76
CA GLU A 315 -17.75 -5.83 -2.64
C GLU A 315 -16.97 -6.02 -3.95
N TRP A 316 -16.46 -7.24 -4.14
CA TRP A 316 -15.57 -7.62 -5.24
C TRP A 316 -16.29 -8.02 -6.53
N ASP A 317 -17.62 -7.99 -6.54
CA ASP A 317 -18.52 -8.24 -7.69
C ASP A 317 -19.85 -7.57 -7.30
N PHE A 318 -19.85 -6.24 -7.29
CA PHE A 318 -20.86 -5.36 -6.70
C PHE A 318 -22.12 -5.29 -7.55
N ASP A 319 -21.98 -5.28 -8.87
CA ASP A 319 -23.08 -5.30 -9.83
C ASP A 319 -23.54 -6.73 -10.20
N ASN A 320 -22.83 -7.75 -9.68
CA ASN A 320 -23.20 -9.16 -9.71
C ASN A 320 -23.23 -9.73 -11.14
N ASP A 321 -22.22 -9.40 -11.93
CA ASP A 321 -22.06 -9.86 -13.31
C ASP A 321 -21.03 -11.01 -13.44
N GLY A 322 -20.29 -11.31 -12.36
CA GLY A 322 -19.29 -12.37 -12.29
C GLY A 322 -17.89 -11.95 -12.76
N ILE A 323 -17.66 -10.65 -12.93
CA ILE A 323 -16.39 -10.04 -13.31
C ILE A 323 -15.84 -9.37 -12.06
N TRP A 324 -14.77 -9.94 -11.50
CA TRP A 324 -14.39 -9.62 -10.13
C TRP A 324 -13.26 -8.58 -10.06
N GLY A 325 -13.41 -7.60 -9.18
CA GLY A 325 -12.38 -6.62 -8.82
C GLY A 325 -12.24 -5.48 -9.83
N GLU A 326 -13.28 -5.18 -10.59
CA GLU A 326 -13.28 -4.12 -11.59
C GLU A 326 -12.99 -2.74 -10.97
N PRO A 327 -12.04 -1.96 -11.52
CA PRO A 327 -11.60 -0.72 -10.86
C PRO A 327 -12.67 0.35 -10.64
N THR A 328 -13.78 0.36 -11.40
CA THR A 328 -14.83 1.39 -11.25
C THR A 328 -16.24 0.86 -11.07
N GLU A 329 -16.48 -0.40 -11.43
CA GLU A 329 -17.80 -1.05 -11.34
C GLU A 329 -17.93 -1.83 -10.03
N ASP A 330 -16.81 -2.37 -9.54
CA ASP A 330 -16.71 -2.98 -8.22
C ASP A 330 -16.15 -2.03 -7.16
N HIS A 331 -16.25 -2.49 -5.92
CA HIS A 331 -15.80 -1.78 -4.74
C HIS A 331 -14.96 -2.67 -3.82
N PRO A 332 -13.89 -3.33 -4.30
CA PRO A 332 -12.93 -3.96 -3.39
C PRO A 332 -12.33 -2.87 -2.49
N ASP A 333 -12.14 -3.16 -1.20
CA ASP A 333 -11.42 -2.24 -0.32
C ASP A 333 -9.94 -2.20 -0.72
N ALA A 334 -9.42 -3.36 -1.17
CA ALA A 334 -8.03 -3.57 -1.55
C ALA A 334 -7.03 -3.25 -0.42
N ALA A 335 -7.54 -3.12 0.81
CA ALA A 335 -6.79 -2.94 2.04
C ALA A 335 -6.97 -4.20 2.90
N PRO A 336 -6.03 -5.15 2.86
CA PRO A 336 -6.22 -6.47 3.46
C PRO A 336 -6.30 -6.40 4.99
N GLU A 337 -7.35 -6.98 5.59
CA GLU A 337 -7.46 -7.21 7.03
C GLU A 337 -6.70 -8.45 7.51
N LEU A 338 -6.48 -9.42 6.62
CA LEU A 338 -5.78 -10.67 6.91
C LEU A 338 -4.43 -10.72 6.19
N ALA A 339 -3.38 -11.17 6.89
CA ALA A 339 -2.11 -11.53 6.29
C ALA A 339 -2.21 -12.92 5.65
N VAL A 340 -2.47 -12.96 4.34
CA VAL A 340 -2.66 -14.20 3.57
C VAL A 340 -1.38 -14.59 2.83
N GLY A 341 -0.98 -15.85 2.94
CA GLY A 341 0.02 -16.47 2.08
C GLY A 341 -0.46 -17.82 1.54
N ARG A 342 0.08 -18.25 0.40
CA ARG A 342 -0.25 -19.54 -0.22
C ARG A 342 1.00 -20.42 -0.40
N LEU A 343 0.84 -21.69 -0.07
CA LEU A 343 1.77 -22.77 -0.43
C LEU A 343 1.07 -23.67 -1.47
N PRO A 344 1.31 -23.44 -2.77
CA PRO A 344 0.60 -24.14 -3.86
C PRO A 344 1.18 -25.54 -4.05
N PHE A 345 0.95 -26.41 -3.08
CA PHE A 345 1.40 -27.81 -3.09
C PHE A 345 0.20 -28.74 -3.12
N SER A 346 0.30 -29.82 -3.90
CA SER A 346 -0.70 -30.89 -3.94
C SER A 346 -0.26 -32.20 -3.28
N ARG A 347 0.96 -32.24 -2.71
CA ARG A 347 1.52 -33.45 -2.09
C ARG A 347 2.15 -33.19 -0.71
N PRO A 348 1.98 -34.10 0.27
CA PRO A 348 2.57 -33.98 1.61
C PRO A 348 4.09 -33.80 1.62
N GLU A 349 4.77 -34.45 0.68
CA GLU A 349 6.23 -34.39 0.51
C GLU A 349 6.72 -32.96 0.24
N GLN A 350 5.96 -32.18 -0.54
CA GLN A 350 6.30 -30.80 -0.88
C GLN A 350 6.12 -29.87 0.31
N VAL A 351 5.05 -30.08 1.11
CA VAL A 351 4.81 -29.37 2.38
C VAL A 351 5.98 -29.63 3.33
N THR A 352 6.34 -30.91 3.54
CA THR A 352 7.45 -31.30 4.41
C THR A 352 8.78 -30.70 3.96
N ALA A 353 9.07 -30.75 2.66
CA ALA A 353 10.30 -30.16 2.10
C ALA A 353 10.35 -28.63 2.29
N TRP A 354 9.21 -27.95 2.16
CA TRP A 354 9.14 -26.51 2.41
C TRP A 354 9.32 -26.16 3.88
N ILE A 355 8.67 -26.89 4.80
CA ILE A 355 8.84 -26.70 6.24
C ILE A 355 10.30 -26.93 6.65
N GLY A 356 10.95 -27.97 6.12
CA GLY A 356 12.37 -28.21 6.39
C GLY A 356 13.29 -27.06 5.91
N LYS A 357 12.95 -26.36 4.82
CA LYS A 357 13.66 -25.13 4.42
C LYS A 357 13.40 -23.98 5.40
N LEU A 358 12.15 -23.81 5.85
CA LEU A 358 11.79 -22.79 6.81
C LEU A 358 12.50 -23.00 8.15
N GLU A 359 12.51 -24.22 8.68
CA GLU A 359 13.21 -24.56 9.93
C GLU A 359 14.72 -24.34 9.81
N ARG A 360 15.33 -24.75 8.69
CA ARG A 360 16.75 -24.46 8.42
C ARG A 360 16.98 -22.95 8.41
N TYR A 361 16.16 -22.19 7.70
CA TYR A 361 16.29 -20.74 7.66
C TYR A 361 16.19 -20.08 9.05
N LEU A 362 15.28 -20.55 9.90
CA LEU A 362 15.03 -19.97 11.22
C LEU A 362 16.05 -20.39 12.28
N PHE A 363 16.51 -21.65 12.27
CA PHE A 363 17.28 -22.23 13.38
C PHE A 363 18.71 -22.62 13.02
N ASP A 364 18.97 -22.95 11.76
CA ASP A 364 20.30 -23.38 11.29
C ASP A 364 20.64 -22.82 9.88
N PRO A 365 20.61 -21.49 9.71
CA PRO A 365 20.82 -20.88 8.40
C PRO A 365 22.21 -21.22 7.87
N GLY A 366 22.23 -21.79 6.66
CA GLY A 366 23.46 -22.18 5.97
C GLY A 366 24.22 -23.32 6.65
N ASP A 367 23.52 -24.18 7.40
CA ASP A 367 24.10 -25.29 8.17
C ASP A 367 25.23 -24.79 9.12
N GLY A 368 24.96 -23.66 9.77
CA GLY A 368 25.89 -22.95 10.66
C GLY A 368 26.70 -21.82 10.00
N ASP A 369 26.77 -21.78 8.66
CA ASP A 369 27.41 -20.70 7.91
C ASP A 369 26.40 -19.63 7.47
N ARG A 370 26.31 -18.55 8.26
CA ARG A 370 25.41 -17.42 7.99
C ARG A 370 25.88 -16.47 6.88
N THR A 371 27.06 -16.66 6.31
CA THR A 371 27.66 -15.68 5.38
C THR A 371 26.86 -15.47 4.09
N TYR A 372 25.95 -16.39 3.74
CA TYR A 372 25.05 -16.19 2.60
C TYR A 372 23.94 -15.17 2.87
N LEU A 373 23.59 -14.92 4.14
CA LEU A 373 22.53 -13.97 4.52
C LEU A 373 22.92 -12.52 4.22
N ASP A 374 24.22 -12.23 4.14
CA ASP A 374 24.76 -10.91 3.78
C ASP A 374 24.88 -10.71 2.26
N ARG A 375 24.46 -11.70 1.46
CA ARG A 375 24.55 -11.66 0.00
C ARG A 375 23.18 -11.39 -0.61
N ALA A 376 23.11 -10.39 -1.47
CA ALA A 376 21.94 -10.09 -2.29
C ALA A 376 22.28 -10.27 -3.77
N ALA A 377 21.29 -10.67 -4.57
CA ALA A 377 21.39 -10.73 -6.02
C ALA A 377 20.41 -9.72 -6.63
N PHE A 378 20.95 -8.76 -7.39
CA PHE A 378 20.17 -7.77 -8.11
C PHE A 378 20.18 -8.10 -9.60
N PHE A 379 19.00 -8.33 -10.17
CA PHE A 379 18.83 -8.55 -11.61
C PHE A 379 18.06 -7.38 -12.19
N THR A 380 18.49 -6.91 -13.35
CA THR A 380 17.75 -5.93 -14.15
C THR A 380 17.48 -6.52 -15.53
N SER A 381 16.25 -6.36 -16.02
CA SER A 381 15.94 -6.68 -17.41
C SER A 381 16.65 -5.69 -18.34
N ASP A 382 16.96 -6.16 -19.55
CA ASP A 382 17.57 -5.35 -20.62
C ASP A 382 16.63 -4.23 -21.12
N GLN A 383 15.32 -4.42 -21.01
CA GLN A 383 14.31 -3.40 -21.32
C GLN A 383 14.30 -2.21 -20.35
N MET A 384 14.88 -2.35 -19.15
CA MET A 384 15.10 -1.25 -18.19
C MET A 384 16.56 -0.81 -18.14
N ARG A 385 17.36 -1.13 -19.17
CA ARG A 385 18.74 -0.66 -19.32
C ARG A 385 18.75 0.83 -19.64
N ASP A 386 19.06 1.61 -18.61
CA ASP A 386 19.40 3.01 -18.76
C ASP A 386 20.71 3.12 -19.54
N TYR A 387 20.62 3.48 -20.83
CA TYR A 387 21.78 3.73 -21.69
C TYR A 387 22.49 5.06 -21.37
N ALA A 388 21.91 5.87 -20.47
CA ALA A 388 22.47 7.12 -20.00
C ALA A 388 23.33 6.88 -18.73
N GLU A 389 24.37 7.69 -18.55
CA GLU A 389 25.31 7.59 -17.42
C GLU A 389 24.66 7.75 -16.03
N THR A 390 23.39 8.18 -15.94
CA THR A 390 22.70 8.53 -14.68
C THR A 390 21.50 7.63 -14.35
N GLY A 391 21.50 6.39 -14.82
CA GLY A 391 20.42 5.44 -14.60
C GLY A 391 20.34 4.79 -13.21
N GLN A 392 19.20 4.16 -12.89
CA GLN A 392 19.05 3.32 -11.69
C GLN A 392 20.12 2.21 -11.64
N GLN A 393 20.50 1.69 -12.81
CA GLN A 393 21.57 0.69 -12.93
C GLN A 393 22.93 1.25 -12.53
N THR A 394 23.26 2.49 -12.93
CA THR A 394 24.48 3.16 -12.49
C THR A 394 24.47 3.40 -10.98
N LEU A 395 23.32 3.78 -10.41
CA LEU A 395 23.20 3.96 -8.96
C LEU A 395 23.40 2.64 -8.19
N VAL A 396 22.81 1.53 -8.67
CA VAL A 396 23.02 0.21 -8.06
C VAL A 396 24.49 -0.20 -8.19
N ALA A 397 25.10 -0.07 -9.38
CA ALA A 397 26.51 -0.40 -9.60
C ALA A 397 27.48 0.46 -8.76
N ALA A 398 27.16 1.74 -8.54
CA ALA A 398 27.97 2.64 -7.71
C ALA A 398 27.87 2.33 -6.20
N ASN A 399 26.73 1.81 -5.73
CA ASN A 399 26.53 1.46 -4.32
C ASN A 399 26.93 0.01 -4.00
N PHE A 400 27.04 -0.84 -5.01
CA PHE A 400 27.53 -2.22 -4.90
C PHE A 400 28.65 -2.48 -5.91
N PRO A 401 29.79 -1.75 -5.83
CA PRO A 401 30.95 -2.03 -6.66
C PRO A 401 31.55 -3.40 -6.27
N ASP A 402 31.93 -4.18 -7.28
CA ASP A 402 32.50 -5.54 -7.13
C ASP A 402 33.60 -5.67 -6.06
#